data_AF-A0A520HI86-F1
#
_entry.id   AF-A0A520HI86-F1
#
_cell.length_a   1.000
_cell.length_b   1.000
_cell.length_c   1.000
_cell.angle_alpha   90.00
_cell.angle_beta   90.00
_cell.angle_gamma   90.00
#
_symmetry.space_group_name_H-M   'P 1'
#
loop_
_entity.id
_entity.type
_entity.pdbx_description
1 polymer ?
#
loop_
_entity_poly.entity_id
_entity_poly.type
_entity_poly.pdbx_seq_one_letter_code
_entity_poly.pdbx_strand_id
1 'polypeptide(L)'
;MQDVGVGHVFIGSCTNSRIEDLRAAAAVANGRRVADGVRALVVPGSGLVKRQAEAEGLDRIFTGAGFEWREPGCSMCLAMNPDKVPPGERCASTSNRNFVGRQGPGARTHLLSPAMAAAAAVTGRLSDVRDLMGAGE
;
A
#
# COMPACT_ATOMS: atom_id res chain seq x y z
N MET A 1 -0.22 -17.45 9.11
CA MET A 1 -0.06 -17.01 7.70
C MET A 1 0.86 -15.78 7.69
N GLN A 2 2.16 -15.97 7.98
CA GLN A 2 3.15 -14.87 8.05
C GLN A 2 4.36 -15.09 7.11
N ASP A 3 4.29 -16.08 6.20
CA ASP A 3 5.39 -16.42 5.26
C ASP A 3 4.98 -16.32 3.78
N VAL A 4 3.93 -15.55 3.49
CA VAL A 4 3.52 -15.32 2.09
C VAL A 4 4.20 -14.05 1.60
N GLY A 5 5.27 -14.20 0.82
CA GLY A 5 5.97 -13.09 0.18
C GLY A 5 5.07 -12.26 -0.73
N VAL A 6 5.33 -10.96 -0.84
CA VAL A 6 4.66 -10.05 -1.78
C VAL A 6 5.70 -9.32 -2.63
N GLY A 7 5.41 -9.15 -3.92
CA GLY A 7 6.25 -8.34 -4.82
C GLY A 7 5.70 -6.92 -4.99
N HIS A 8 4.40 -6.75 -4.75
CA HIS A 8 3.71 -5.49 -4.96
C HIS A 8 2.88 -5.10 -3.73
N VAL A 9 2.86 -3.81 -3.42
CA VAL A 9 1.98 -3.22 -2.42
C VAL A 9 1.27 -2.01 -3.00
N PHE A 10 -0.04 -1.93 -2.73
CA PHE A 10 -0.88 -0.83 -3.20
C PHE A 10 -1.72 -0.27 -2.05
N ILE A 11 -1.38 0.95 -1.62
CA ILE A 11 -2.12 1.72 -0.63
C ILE A 11 -2.84 2.85 -1.37
N GLY A 12 -4.07 2.60 -1.77
CA GLY A 12 -4.82 3.56 -2.55
C GLY A 12 -6.11 2.96 -3.08
N SER A 13 -7.25 3.62 -2.87
CA SER A 13 -8.52 3.29 -3.51
C SER A 13 -9.58 4.29 -3.08
N CYS A 14 -10.68 4.39 -3.82
CA CYS A 14 -11.83 5.18 -3.36
C CYS A 14 -12.40 4.72 -1.99
N THR A 15 -11.99 3.55 -1.47
CA THR A 15 -12.41 3.05 -0.16
C THR A 15 -11.41 3.31 0.97
N ASN A 16 -10.09 3.26 0.72
CA ASN A 16 -9.07 3.20 1.78
C ASN A 16 -7.85 4.09 1.47
N SER A 17 -8.12 5.36 1.17
CA SER A 17 -7.12 6.39 0.91
C SER A 17 -7.57 7.78 1.39
N ARG A 18 -8.37 7.80 2.46
CA ARG A 18 -8.69 9.02 3.21
C ARG A 18 -7.46 9.45 4.03
N ILE A 19 -7.52 10.63 4.64
CA ILE A 19 -6.36 11.13 5.39
C ILE A 19 -6.01 10.21 6.57
N GLU A 20 -7.00 9.67 7.26
CA GLU A 20 -6.82 8.71 8.35
C GLU A 20 -6.16 7.40 7.90
N ASP A 21 -6.48 6.92 6.69
CA ASP A 21 -5.86 5.73 6.09
C ASP A 21 -4.36 5.97 5.83
N LEU A 22 -4.03 7.13 5.26
CA LEU A 22 -2.65 7.52 4.97
C LEU A 22 -1.85 7.72 6.25
N ARG A 23 -2.43 8.34 7.29
CA ARG A 23 -1.78 8.45 8.61
C ARG A 23 -1.50 7.09 9.22
N ALA A 24 -2.46 6.16 9.16
CA ALA A 24 -2.29 4.81 9.70
C ALA A 24 -1.16 4.04 8.98
N ALA A 25 -1.10 4.14 7.65
CA ALA A 25 0.00 3.57 6.87
C ALA A 25 1.35 4.26 7.15
N ALA A 26 1.36 5.59 7.26
CA ALA A 26 2.56 6.38 7.54
C ALA A 26 3.15 6.07 8.92
N ALA A 27 2.32 5.82 9.94
CA ALA A 27 2.76 5.43 11.27
C ALA A 27 3.59 4.13 11.25
N VAL A 28 3.27 3.20 10.35
CA VAL A 28 4.04 1.97 10.14
C VAL A 28 5.29 2.23 9.28
N ALA A 29 5.17 3.05 8.23
CA ALA A 29 6.28 3.34 7.33
C ALA A 29 7.38 4.22 7.96
N ASN A 30 7.04 5.07 8.92
CA ASN A 30 7.97 6.02 9.53
C ASN A 30 9.18 5.32 10.18
N GLY A 31 10.37 5.78 9.83
CA GLY A 31 11.64 5.20 10.30
C GLY A 31 11.99 3.82 9.70
N ARG A 32 11.20 3.31 8.75
CA ARG A 32 11.42 2.02 8.08
C ARG A 32 11.67 2.21 6.58
N ARG A 33 12.02 1.13 5.88
CA ARG A 33 12.19 1.11 4.42
C ARG A 33 11.38 -0.03 3.82
N VAL A 34 10.86 0.19 2.62
CA VAL A 34 10.28 -0.85 1.77
C VAL A 34 11.34 -1.94 1.55
N ALA A 35 10.92 -3.20 1.67
CA ALA A 35 11.82 -4.34 1.54
C ALA A 35 12.34 -4.48 0.11
N ASP A 36 13.55 -5.04 -0.04
CA ASP A 36 14.18 -5.23 -1.34
C ASP A 36 13.30 -6.11 -2.25
N GLY A 37 13.17 -5.69 -3.50
CA GLY A 37 12.34 -6.39 -4.49
C GLY A 37 10.84 -6.12 -4.37
N VAL A 38 10.38 -5.31 -3.40
CA VAL A 38 8.99 -4.90 -3.28
C VAL A 38 8.77 -3.56 -3.98
N ARG A 39 7.77 -3.50 -4.86
CA ARG A 39 7.26 -2.25 -5.42
C ARG A 39 6.04 -1.78 -4.64
N ALA A 40 6.16 -0.67 -3.91
CA ALA A 40 5.08 -0.14 -3.07
C ALA A 40 4.58 1.22 -3.56
N LEU A 41 3.27 1.33 -3.82
CA LEU A 41 2.62 2.54 -4.29
C LEU A 41 1.68 3.11 -3.23
N VAL A 42 1.66 4.42 -3.10
CA VAL A 42 0.67 5.16 -2.29
C VAL A 42 -0.07 6.16 -3.17
N VAL A 43 -1.40 6.06 -3.21
CA VAL A 43 -2.28 6.87 -4.05
C VAL A 43 -3.35 7.53 -3.19
N PRO A 44 -3.30 8.85 -2.99
CA PRO A 44 -4.32 9.57 -2.24
C PRO A 44 -5.70 9.51 -2.91
N GLY A 45 -6.78 9.49 -2.12
CA GLY A 45 -8.13 9.33 -2.66
C GLY A 45 -8.69 10.53 -3.40
N SER A 46 -8.11 11.70 -3.19
CA SER A 46 -8.47 12.93 -3.90
C SER A 46 -7.33 13.95 -3.83
N GLY A 47 -7.40 15.00 -4.66
CA GLY A 47 -6.47 16.13 -4.58
C GLY A 47 -6.53 16.89 -3.24
N LEU A 48 -7.69 16.91 -2.57
CA LEU A 48 -7.82 17.49 -1.23
C LEU A 48 -7.03 16.68 -0.19
N VAL A 49 -7.21 15.35 -0.21
CA VAL A 49 -6.47 14.46 0.71
C VAL A 49 -4.97 14.51 0.43
N LYS A 50 -4.55 14.56 -0.84
CA LYS A 50 -3.14 14.70 -1.20
C LYS A 50 -2.52 15.97 -0.63
N ARG A 51 -3.14 17.13 -0.87
CA ARG A 51 -2.65 18.41 -0.32
C ARG A 51 -2.57 18.40 1.19
N GLN A 52 -3.56 17.79 1.86
CA GLN A 52 -3.55 17.66 3.31
C GLN A 52 -2.41 16.74 3.78
N ALA A 53 -2.24 15.58 3.14
CA ALA A 53 -1.16 14.64 3.46
C ALA A 53 0.24 15.26 3.26
N GLU A 54 0.41 16.07 2.21
CA GLU A 54 1.65 16.82 1.95
C GLU A 54 1.87 17.94 2.96
N ALA A 55 0.82 18.66 3.37
CA ALA A 55 0.90 19.66 4.44
C ALA A 55 1.28 19.03 5.81
N GLU A 56 0.86 17.78 6.04
CA GLU A 56 1.22 16.99 7.22
C GLU A 56 2.58 16.28 7.09
N GLY A 57 3.22 16.34 5.91
CA GLY A 57 4.52 15.70 5.64
C GLY A 57 4.46 14.17 5.48
N LEU A 58 3.28 13.60 5.26
CA LEU A 58 3.12 12.15 5.07
C LEU A 58 3.78 11.67 3.78
N ASP A 59 3.76 12.48 2.73
CA ASP A 59 4.47 12.25 1.47
C ASP A 59 5.98 12.01 1.68
N ARG A 60 6.59 12.78 2.59
CA ARG A 60 8.02 12.67 2.95
C ARG A 60 8.30 11.38 3.71
N ILE A 61 7.38 10.95 4.58
CA ILE A 61 7.48 9.66 5.27
C ILE A 61 7.45 8.52 4.25
N PHE A 62 6.48 8.54 3.34
CA PHE A 62 6.34 7.50 2.31
C PHE A 62 7.53 7.46 1.36
N THR A 63 7.91 8.61 0.79
CA THR A 63 9.06 8.69 -0.14
C THR A 63 10.38 8.38 0.55
N GLY A 64 10.58 8.82 1.79
CA GLY A 64 11.75 8.49 2.60
C GLY A 64 11.87 6.99 2.91
N ALA A 65 10.73 6.30 3.07
CA ALA A 65 10.67 4.86 3.22
C ALA A 65 10.80 4.10 1.88
N GLY A 66 10.74 4.77 0.72
CA GLY A 66 10.88 4.16 -0.60
C GLY A 66 9.56 3.82 -1.30
N PHE A 67 8.42 4.33 -0.82
CA PHE A 67 7.15 4.20 -1.54
C PHE A 67 7.08 5.19 -2.71
N GLU A 68 6.44 4.77 -3.80
CA GLU A 68 6.04 5.66 -4.89
C GLU A 68 4.82 6.50 -4.46
N TRP A 69 5.03 7.80 -4.20
CA TRP A 69 3.95 8.76 -3.96
C TRP A 69 3.32 9.20 -5.29
N ARG A 70 2.06 8.88 -5.51
CA ARG A 70 1.37 9.11 -6.80
C ARG A 70 0.36 10.25 -6.75
N GLU A 71 -0.10 10.64 -7.94
CA GLU A 71 -1.26 11.51 -8.11
C GLU A 71 -2.57 10.76 -7.82
N PRO A 72 -3.62 11.46 -7.33
CA PRO A 72 -4.91 10.84 -7.04
C PRO A 72 -5.53 10.22 -8.30
N GLY A 73 -6.05 9.00 -8.16
CA GLY A 73 -6.70 8.30 -9.26
C GLY A 73 -6.94 6.82 -8.97
N CYS A 74 -7.49 6.09 -9.95
CA CYS A 74 -7.78 4.67 -9.76
C CYS A 74 -6.52 3.80 -9.66
N SER A 75 -5.41 4.16 -10.32
CA SER A 75 -4.15 3.40 -10.34
C SER A 75 -4.40 1.87 -10.40
N MET A 76 -3.77 1.09 -9.52
CA MET A 76 -3.86 -0.37 -9.49
C MET A 76 -5.23 -0.92 -9.05
N CYS A 77 -6.26 -0.09 -8.82
CA CYS A 77 -7.60 -0.58 -8.50
C CYS A 77 -8.27 -1.38 -9.64
N LEU A 78 -7.89 -1.15 -10.91
CA LEU A 78 -8.64 -1.67 -12.06
C LEU A 78 -7.79 -2.15 -13.25
N ALA A 79 -6.45 -2.23 -13.17
CA ALA A 79 -5.59 -2.75 -14.25
C ALA A 79 -5.87 -2.19 -15.68
N MET A 80 -6.49 -1.00 -15.77
CA MET A 80 -6.81 -0.31 -17.03
C MET A 80 -5.73 0.71 -17.42
N ASN A 81 -4.74 0.90 -16.56
CA ASN A 81 -3.59 1.79 -16.75
C ASN A 81 -2.30 0.95 -16.65
N PRO A 82 -1.11 1.57 -16.78
CA PRO A 82 0.16 0.85 -16.69
C PRO A 82 0.47 0.25 -15.30
N ASP A 83 -0.21 0.68 -14.23
CA ASP A 83 -0.03 0.09 -12.89
C ASP A 83 -0.76 -1.26 -12.82
N LYS A 84 -0.07 -2.32 -13.24
CA LYS A 84 -0.54 -3.71 -13.21
C LYS A 84 0.41 -4.57 -12.40
N VAL A 85 -0.16 -5.57 -11.74
CA VAL A 85 0.60 -6.65 -11.09
C VAL A 85 0.90 -7.72 -12.12
N PRO A 86 2.17 -8.12 -12.32
CA PRO A 86 2.53 -9.14 -13.29
C PRO A 86 1.90 -10.52 -12.98
N PRO A 87 1.74 -11.39 -13.99
CA PRO A 87 1.24 -12.75 -13.78
C PRO A 87 2.11 -13.54 -12.79
N GLY A 88 1.48 -14.29 -11.89
CA GLY A 88 2.17 -15.09 -10.87
C GLY A 88 2.61 -14.31 -9.63
N GLU A 89 2.63 -12.99 -9.68
CA GLU A 89 2.98 -12.14 -8.56
C GLU A 89 1.83 -11.89 -7.58
N ARG A 90 2.20 -11.46 -6.37
CA ARG A 90 1.27 -11.15 -5.28
C ARG A 90 1.27 -9.68 -4.96
N CYS A 91 0.07 -9.14 -4.79
CA CYS A 91 -0.15 -7.77 -4.34
C CYS A 91 -0.88 -7.73 -3.00
N ALA A 92 -0.31 -7.00 -2.04
CA ALA A 92 -0.98 -6.57 -0.82
C ALA A 92 -1.67 -5.22 -1.08
N SER A 93 -3.01 -5.20 -1.08
CA SER A 93 -3.80 -4.10 -1.63
C SER A 93 -4.83 -3.58 -0.64
N THR A 94 -5.00 -2.26 -0.58
CA THR A 94 -6.11 -1.59 0.11
C THR A 94 -7.30 -1.32 -0.81
N SER A 95 -7.37 -1.95 -1.98
CA SER A 95 -8.60 -2.00 -2.77
C SER A 95 -9.69 -2.78 -2.02
N ASN A 96 -10.93 -2.68 -2.48
CA ASN A 96 -12.06 -3.44 -1.93
C ASN A 96 -12.43 -4.68 -2.77
N ARG A 97 -11.63 -5.01 -3.80
CA ARG A 97 -11.93 -6.08 -4.76
C ARG A 97 -10.65 -6.80 -5.16
N ASN A 98 -10.69 -8.13 -5.13
CA ASN A 98 -9.57 -9.02 -5.44
C ASN A 98 -9.95 -10.21 -6.36
N PHE A 99 -11.04 -10.12 -7.11
CA PHE A 99 -11.38 -11.17 -8.07
C PHE A 99 -10.28 -11.35 -9.13
N VAL A 100 -10.18 -12.54 -9.71
CA VAL A 100 -9.13 -12.92 -10.66
C VAL A 100 -9.05 -11.90 -11.81
N GLY A 101 -7.84 -11.41 -12.09
CA GLY A 101 -7.60 -10.46 -13.16
C GLY A 101 -7.78 -8.98 -12.78
N ARG A 102 -8.30 -8.67 -11.59
CA ARG A 102 -8.66 -7.29 -11.20
C ARG A 102 -7.50 -6.29 -11.22
N GLN A 103 -6.34 -6.69 -10.69
CA GLN A 103 -5.13 -5.86 -10.65
C GLN A 103 -4.10 -6.30 -11.71
N GLY A 104 -4.43 -7.29 -12.52
CA GLY A 104 -3.56 -7.89 -13.51
C GLY A 104 -3.96 -9.34 -13.81
N PRO A 105 -3.94 -9.79 -15.07
CA PRO A 105 -4.14 -11.20 -15.40
C PRO A 105 -3.13 -12.10 -14.67
N GLY A 106 -3.62 -13.13 -13.99
CA GLY A 106 -2.76 -14.06 -13.23
C GLY A 106 -2.17 -13.51 -11.92
N ALA A 107 -2.49 -12.27 -11.55
CA ALA A 107 -2.09 -11.68 -10.27
C ALA A 107 -2.90 -12.24 -9.09
N ARG A 108 -2.26 -12.35 -7.93
CA ARG A 108 -2.89 -12.78 -6.67
C ARG A 108 -2.99 -11.60 -5.71
N THR A 109 -4.20 -11.09 -5.50
CA THR A 109 -4.43 -9.93 -4.65
C THR A 109 -4.94 -10.33 -3.26
N HIS A 110 -4.30 -9.76 -2.23
CA HIS A 110 -4.67 -9.89 -0.83
C HIS A 110 -5.20 -8.55 -0.34
N LEU A 111 -6.46 -8.52 0.14
CA LEU A 111 -7.07 -7.31 0.67
C LEU A 111 -6.63 -7.08 2.10
N LEU A 112 -6.15 -5.87 2.39
CA LEU A 112 -5.57 -5.50 3.68
C LEU A 112 -6.03 -4.09 4.09
N SER A 113 -5.95 -3.81 5.38
CA SER A 113 -6.03 -2.43 5.87
C SER A 113 -4.77 -1.63 5.46
N PRO A 114 -4.81 -0.28 5.46
CA PRO A 114 -3.65 0.54 5.14
C PRO A 114 -2.41 0.25 5.98
N ALA A 115 -2.59 0.07 7.29
CA ALA A 115 -1.49 -0.24 8.20
C ALA A 115 -0.87 -1.62 7.93
N MET A 116 -1.69 -2.63 7.63
CA MET A 116 -1.23 -3.97 7.25
C MET A 116 -0.55 -4.00 5.88
N ALA A 117 -1.02 -3.20 4.92
CA ALA A 117 -0.37 -3.06 3.62
C ALA A 117 1.01 -2.39 3.77
N ALA A 118 1.12 -1.34 4.59
CA ALA A 118 2.41 -0.73 4.92
C ALA A 118 3.35 -1.71 5.63
N ALA A 119 2.82 -2.53 6.56
CA ALA A 119 3.58 -3.61 7.19
C ALA A 119 4.11 -4.63 6.18
N ALA A 120 3.28 -5.01 5.20
CA ALA A 120 3.69 -5.91 4.13
C ALA A 120 4.77 -5.30 3.23
N ALA A 121 4.71 -3.98 2.97
CA ALA A 121 5.72 -3.30 2.17
C ALA A 121 7.10 -3.32 2.83
N VAL A 122 7.17 -3.04 4.15
CA VAL A 122 8.45 -2.96 4.86
C VAL A 122 9.01 -4.33 5.27
N THR A 123 8.19 -5.38 5.25
CA THR A 123 8.62 -6.75 5.59
C THR A 123 8.76 -7.68 4.37
N GLY A 124 8.25 -7.29 3.20
CA GLY A 124 8.27 -8.10 1.98
C GLY A 124 7.34 -9.31 1.99
N ARG A 125 6.47 -9.43 3.00
CA ARG A 125 5.55 -10.55 3.16
C ARG A 125 4.28 -10.10 3.88
N LEU A 126 3.21 -10.89 3.78
CA LEU A 126 2.01 -10.65 4.58
C LEU A 126 2.36 -10.78 6.07
N SER A 127 2.26 -9.68 6.80
CA SER A 127 2.70 -9.57 8.20
C SER A 127 1.59 -8.97 9.06
N ASP A 128 1.58 -9.31 10.35
CA ASP A 128 0.71 -8.66 11.31
C ASP A 128 1.32 -7.31 11.73
N VAL A 129 0.55 -6.24 11.61
CA VAL A 129 1.03 -4.89 11.92
C VAL A 129 1.36 -4.71 13.41
N ARG A 130 0.76 -5.51 14.29
CA ARG A 130 1.02 -5.48 15.74
C ARG A 130 2.47 -5.84 16.07
N ASP A 131 3.11 -6.66 15.24
CA ASP A 131 4.52 -7.03 15.39
C ASP A 131 5.46 -5.84 15.11
N LEU A 132 4.96 -4.80 14.44
CA LEU A 132 5.74 -3.61 14.08
C LEU A 132 5.41 -2.38 14.94
N MET A 133 4.18 -2.26 15.41
CA MET A 133 3.75 -1.09 16.18
C MET A 133 3.97 -1.24 17.69
N GLY A 134 4.47 -2.41 18.13
CA GLY A 134 4.47 -2.81 19.53
C GLY A 134 3.04 -3.15 19.96
N ALA A 135 2.86 -4.25 20.69
CA ALA A 135 1.66 -4.37 21.50
C ALA A 135 1.68 -3.19 22.46
N GLY A 136 0.71 -2.27 22.37
CA GLY A 136 0.60 -1.18 23.32
C GLY A 136 0.54 -1.78 24.73
N GLU A 137 1.54 -1.46 25.54
CA GLU A 137 1.50 -1.52 27.00
C GLU A 137 1.33 -0.09 27.52
#